data_AF-A0A2G9UES8-F1
#
_entry.id   AF-A0A2G9UES8-F1
#
_cell.length_a   1.000
_cell.length_b   1.000
_cell.length_c   1.000
_cell.angle_alpha   90.00
_cell.angle_beta   90.00
_cell.angle_gamma   90.00
#
_symmetry.space_group_name_H-M   'P 1'
#
loop_
_entity.id
_entity.type
_entity.pdbx_description
1 polymer ?
#
loop_
_entity_poly.entity_id
_entity_poly.type
_entity_poly.pdbx_seq_one_letter_code
_entity_poly.pdbx_strand_id
1 'polypeptide(L)'
;ACRSALTAALTAETPVACAALRAAAHILISQSPNVDRDLLAAVGRSLSHQSVEVRRVAAAILGHVLRSSPDQLESELLKLIVPHLANGAKESNSAVRSASELAMVYAFHFAEGQEGFNKYLQSVEGAAKMVLNELQPALRRVVKNADMALEPINTILSVN
;
A
#
# COMPACT_ATOMS: atom_id res chain seq x y z
N ALA A 1 23.82 2.24 -6.98
CA ALA A 1 23.60 1.59 -8.29
C ALA A 1 22.34 0.72 -8.29
N CYS A 2 22.25 -0.34 -7.47
CA CYS A 2 21.08 -1.24 -7.47
C CYS A 2 19.78 -0.54 -7.01
N ARG A 3 19.79 0.16 -5.87
CA ARG A 3 18.64 0.94 -5.38
C ARG A 3 18.12 1.95 -6.39
N SER A 4 19.01 2.75 -6.97
CA SER A 4 18.65 3.76 -7.97
C SER A 4 18.05 3.14 -9.24
N ALA A 5 18.56 1.99 -9.68
CA ALA A 5 18.00 1.26 -10.81
C ALA A 5 16.60 0.72 -10.49
N LEU A 6 16.40 0.16 -9.29
CA LEU A 6 15.09 -0.31 -8.85
C LEU A 6 14.06 0.83 -8.79
N THR A 7 14.43 1.97 -8.19
CA THR A 7 13.56 3.15 -8.12
C THR A 7 13.22 3.69 -9.51
N ALA A 8 14.16 3.70 -10.45
CA ALA A 8 13.90 4.09 -11.83
C ALA A 8 12.97 3.11 -12.55
N ALA A 9 13.11 1.81 -12.28
CA ALA A 9 12.27 0.77 -12.87
C ALA A 9 10.79 0.89 -12.46
N LEU A 10 10.50 1.47 -11.29
CA LEU A 10 9.12 1.70 -10.82
C LEU A 10 8.30 2.66 -11.71
N THR A 11 8.97 3.47 -12.54
CA THR A 11 8.34 4.40 -13.48
C THR A 11 8.47 3.95 -14.94
N ALA A 12 8.99 2.74 -15.16
CA ALA A 12 9.14 2.17 -16.50
C ALA A 12 7.80 1.68 -17.06
N GLU A 13 7.85 1.08 -18.25
CA GLU A 13 6.69 0.41 -18.83
C GLU A 13 6.11 -0.70 -17.92
N THR A 14 4.83 -1.00 -18.10
CA THR A 14 4.03 -1.82 -17.16
C THR A 14 4.73 -3.11 -16.71
N PRO A 15 5.31 -3.96 -17.58
CA PRO A 15 5.94 -5.20 -17.13
C PRO A 15 7.14 -4.96 -16.21
N VAL A 16 8.00 -3.98 -16.55
CA VAL A 16 9.19 -3.63 -15.79
C VAL A 16 8.82 -3.02 -14.45
N ALA A 17 7.88 -2.07 -14.44
CA ALA A 17 7.38 -1.44 -13.22
C ALA A 17 6.73 -2.46 -12.27
N CYS A 18 5.91 -3.37 -12.79
CA CYS A 18 5.27 -4.39 -11.96
C CYS A 18 6.28 -5.41 -11.39
N ALA A 19 7.33 -5.76 -12.14
CA ALA A 19 8.41 -6.60 -11.62
C ALA A 19 9.21 -5.88 -10.53
N ALA A 20 9.55 -4.60 -10.76
CA ALA A 20 10.24 -3.77 -9.78
C ALA A 20 9.43 -3.59 -8.49
N LEU A 21 8.11 -3.40 -8.59
CA LEU A 21 7.21 -3.30 -7.43
C LEU A 21 7.23 -4.57 -6.58
N ARG A 22 7.20 -5.75 -7.20
CA ARG A 22 7.27 -7.04 -6.51
C ARG A 22 8.63 -7.26 -5.83
N ALA A 23 9.72 -6.91 -6.52
CA ALA A 23 11.06 -6.96 -5.94
C ALA A 23 11.19 -5.99 -4.75
N ALA A 24 10.67 -4.76 -4.88
CA ALA A 24 10.64 -3.79 -3.80
C ALA A 24 9.86 -4.30 -2.59
N ALA A 25 8.73 -4.99 -2.80
CA ALA A 25 7.95 -5.59 -1.73
C ALA A 25 8.76 -6.60 -0.91
N HIS A 26 9.45 -7.53 -1.58
CA HIS A 26 10.32 -8.51 -0.90
C HIS A 26 11.44 -7.85 -0.11
N ILE A 27 12.06 -6.80 -0.67
CA ILE A 27 13.09 -6.03 0.04
C ILE A 27 12.50 -5.37 1.28
N LEU A 28 11.38 -4.64 1.16
CA LEU A 28 10.75 -3.93 2.28
C LEU A 28 10.29 -4.90 3.39
N ILE A 29 9.73 -6.05 3.02
CA ILE A 29 9.31 -7.10 3.96
C ILE A 29 10.53 -7.66 4.71
N SER A 30 11.62 -7.97 3.99
CA SER A 30 12.84 -8.52 4.60
C SER A 30 13.54 -7.55 5.56
N GLN A 31 13.23 -6.26 5.46
CA GLN A 31 13.83 -5.19 6.26
C GLN A 31 13.01 -4.82 7.50
N SER A 32 11.80 -5.37 7.67
CA SER A 32 10.96 -5.06 8.82
C SER A 32 11.68 -5.43 10.14
N PRO A 33 11.74 -4.53 11.14
CA PRO A 33 11.01 -3.26 11.25
C PRO A 33 11.72 -2.03 10.64
N ASN A 34 12.99 -2.13 10.24
CA ASN A 34 13.81 -1.03 9.69
C ASN A 34 13.55 -0.81 8.19
N VAL A 35 12.31 -0.52 7.84
CA VAL A 35 11.86 -0.35 6.45
C VAL A 35 12.57 0.83 5.79
N ASP A 36 13.03 0.60 4.56
CA ASP A 36 13.66 1.64 3.77
C ASP A 36 12.68 2.74 3.32
N ARG A 37 12.86 3.93 3.90
CA ARG A 37 11.97 5.09 3.71
C ARG A 37 11.87 5.53 2.25
N ASP A 38 12.99 5.59 1.55
CA ASP A 38 13.03 6.12 0.17
C ASP A 38 12.39 5.15 -0.81
N LEU A 39 12.64 3.85 -0.63
CA LEU A 39 12.00 2.81 -1.42
C LEU A 39 10.50 2.73 -1.13
N LEU A 40 10.09 2.82 0.14
CA LEU A 40 8.67 2.86 0.53
C LEU A 40 7.94 4.04 -0.11
N ALA A 41 8.54 5.25 -0.06
CA ALA A 41 7.99 6.43 -0.70
C ALA A 41 7.93 6.28 -2.23
N ALA A 42 8.93 5.65 -2.85
CA ALA A 42 8.93 5.41 -4.30
C ALA A 42 7.82 4.46 -4.72
N VAL A 43 7.60 3.38 -3.97
CA VAL A 43 6.48 2.47 -4.16
C VAL A 43 5.14 3.21 -4.01
N GLY A 44 5.01 4.06 -2.99
CA GLY A 44 3.83 4.92 -2.79
C GLY A 44 3.51 5.77 -4.02
N ARG A 45 4.53 6.41 -4.63
CA ARG A 45 4.36 7.23 -5.84
C ARG A 45 3.90 6.43 -7.07
N SER A 46 4.16 5.12 -7.14
CA SER A 46 3.68 4.26 -8.24
C SER A 46 2.14 4.15 -8.29
N LEU A 47 1.42 4.51 -7.22
CA LEU A 47 -0.04 4.68 -7.25
C LEU A 47 -0.51 5.88 -8.08
N SER A 48 0.40 6.72 -8.58
CA SER A 48 0.08 7.78 -9.54
C SER A 48 0.57 7.45 -10.96
N HIS A 49 0.99 6.20 -11.20
CA HIS A 49 1.44 5.75 -12.51
C HIS A 49 0.31 5.78 -13.56
N GLN A 50 0.64 6.07 -14.82
CA GLN A 50 -0.36 6.15 -15.90
C GLN A 50 -1.11 4.83 -16.15
N SER A 51 -0.41 3.70 -15.98
CA SER A 51 -0.97 2.36 -16.13
C SER A 51 -1.77 1.96 -14.89
N VAL A 52 -3.05 1.64 -15.10
CA VAL A 52 -3.96 1.08 -14.08
C VAL A 52 -3.35 -0.15 -13.42
N GLU A 53 -2.73 -1.03 -14.22
CA GLU A 53 -2.12 -2.27 -13.72
C GLU A 53 -0.98 -1.98 -12.75
N VAL A 54 -0.13 -0.99 -13.05
CA VAL A 54 0.96 -0.59 -12.16
C VAL A 54 0.41 -0.02 -10.84
N ARG A 55 -0.64 0.81 -10.90
CA ARG A 55 -1.28 1.33 -9.68
C ARG A 55 -1.90 0.22 -8.83
N ARG A 56 -2.58 -0.73 -9.47
CA ARG A 56 -3.18 -1.90 -8.83
C ARG A 56 -2.13 -2.75 -8.12
N VAL A 57 -1.05 -3.09 -8.81
CA VAL A 57 0.07 -3.86 -8.24
C VAL A 57 0.76 -3.07 -7.12
N ALA A 58 0.92 -1.75 -7.25
CA ALA A 58 1.51 -0.91 -6.21
C ALA A 58 0.68 -0.95 -4.91
N ALA A 59 -0.64 -0.82 -5.00
CA ALA A 59 -1.53 -0.99 -3.85
C ALA A 59 -1.41 -2.39 -3.24
N ALA A 60 -1.49 -3.43 -4.06
CA ALA A 60 -1.45 -4.82 -3.60
C ALA A 60 -0.15 -5.14 -2.86
N ILE A 61 1.01 -4.75 -3.40
CA ILE A 61 2.28 -5.02 -2.75
C ILE A 61 2.51 -4.18 -1.49
N LEU A 62 1.97 -2.95 -1.41
CA LEU A 62 1.95 -2.19 -0.16
C LEU A 62 1.12 -2.91 0.90
N GLY A 63 -0.01 -3.50 0.51
CA GLY A 63 -0.81 -4.36 1.40
C GLY A 63 0.02 -5.52 1.98
N HIS A 64 0.87 -6.17 1.18
CA HIS A 64 1.77 -7.21 1.69
C HIS A 64 2.86 -6.69 2.63
N VAL A 65 3.48 -5.56 2.30
CA VAL A 65 4.50 -4.92 3.16
C VAL A 65 3.90 -4.58 4.53
N LEU A 66 2.71 -3.98 4.52
CA LEU A 66 1.99 -3.57 5.73
C LEU A 66 1.53 -4.78 6.55
N ARG A 67 0.95 -5.81 5.90
CA ARG A 67 0.52 -7.05 6.57
C ARG A 67 1.68 -7.82 7.22
N SER A 68 2.87 -7.75 6.63
CA SER A 68 4.03 -8.50 7.11
C SER A 68 4.68 -7.84 8.33
N SER A 69 4.28 -6.62 8.68
CA SER A 69 4.78 -5.94 9.88
C SER A 69 3.98 -6.39 11.10
N PRO A 70 4.62 -6.87 12.19
CA PRO A 70 3.89 -7.33 13.38
C PRO A 70 3.17 -6.18 14.09
N ASP A 71 3.74 -4.99 14.03
CA ASP A 71 3.19 -3.76 14.57
C ASP A 71 2.92 -2.75 13.44
N GLN A 72 1.97 -1.85 13.68
CA GLN A 72 1.70 -0.74 12.77
C GLN A 72 2.96 0.11 12.57
N LEU A 73 3.28 0.39 11.30
CA LEU A 73 4.38 1.30 10.96
C LEU A 73 4.20 2.67 11.65
N GLU A 74 5.33 3.29 11.99
CA GLU A 74 5.34 4.64 12.56
C GLU A 74 4.60 5.64 11.66
N SER A 75 3.93 6.63 12.28
CA SER A 75 3.15 7.63 11.55
C SER A 75 3.98 8.37 10.48
N GLU A 76 5.27 8.58 10.72
CA GLU A 76 6.18 9.20 9.74
C GLU A 76 6.42 8.35 8.49
N LEU A 77 6.37 7.01 8.60
CA LEU A 77 6.41 6.10 7.46
C LEU A 77 5.05 6.05 6.77
N LEU A 78 3.96 5.99 7.53
CA LEU A 78 2.60 5.98 6.99
C LEU A 78 2.30 7.24 6.18
N LYS A 79 2.80 8.41 6.60
CA LYS A 79 2.68 9.68 5.86
C LYS A 79 3.29 9.61 4.45
N LEU A 80 4.23 8.70 4.19
CA LEU A 80 4.84 8.51 2.86
C LEU A 80 3.91 7.81 1.86
N ILE A 81 2.94 7.01 2.34
CA ILE A 81 2.15 6.12 1.48
C ILE A 81 0.64 6.32 1.61
N VAL A 82 0.14 6.71 2.78
CA VAL A 82 -1.30 6.87 3.03
C VAL A 82 -1.96 7.90 2.10
N PRO A 83 -1.36 9.06 1.78
CA PRO A 83 -1.96 9.98 0.81
C PRO A 83 -2.16 9.34 -0.57
N HIS A 84 -1.22 8.52 -1.01
CA HIS A 84 -1.31 7.80 -2.28
C HIS A 84 -2.38 6.70 -2.24
N LEU A 85 -2.45 5.94 -1.14
CA LEU A 85 -3.48 4.93 -0.93
C LEU A 85 -4.87 5.55 -0.82
N ALA A 86 -5.02 6.71 -0.17
CA ALA A 86 -6.29 7.41 -0.08
C ALA A 86 -6.80 7.86 -1.46
N ASN A 87 -5.91 8.32 -2.34
CA ASN A 87 -6.26 8.60 -3.73
C ASN A 87 -6.66 7.32 -4.47
N GLY A 88 -5.91 6.23 -4.30
CA GLY A 88 -6.25 4.92 -4.87
C GLY A 88 -7.61 4.40 -4.42
N ALA A 89 -7.94 4.56 -3.13
CA ALA A 89 -9.24 4.18 -2.54
C ALA A 89 -10.41 5.06 -3.04
N LYS A 90 -10.13 6.18 -3.72
CA LYS A 90 -11.14 7.01 -4.39
C LYS A 90 -11.10 6.85 -5.92
N GLU A 91 -10.28 5.94 -6.45
CA GLU A 91 -10.14 5.74 -7.89
C GLU A 91 -11.42 5.16 -8.50
N SER A 92 -11.71 5.50 -9.77
CA SER A 92 -12.85 4.95 -10.52
C SER A 92 -12.69 3.45 -10.82
N ASN A 93 -11.48 3.01 -11.14
CA ASN A 93 -11.16 1.61 -11.36
C ASN A 93 -11.34 0.81 -10.05
N SER A 94 -12.21 -0.19 -10.08
CA SER A 94 -12.53 -1.00 -8.89
C SER A 94 -11.34 -1.81 -8.38
N ALA A 95 -10.45 -2.29 -9.25
CA ALA A 95 -9.33 -3.11 -8.83
C ALA A 95 -8.28 -2.30 -8.05
N VAL A 96 -7.96 -1.08 -8.52
CA VAL A 96 -7.05 -0.18 -7.78
C VAL A 96 -7.70 0.27 -6.48
N ARG A 97 -8.99 0.61 -6.52
CA ARG A 97 -9.76 1.02 -5.34
C ARG A 97 -9.77 -0.05 -4.26
N SER A 98 -10.20 -1.27 -4.59
CA SER A 98 -10.26 -2.39 -3.63
C SER A 98 -8.88 -2.75 -3.10
N ALA A 99 -7.83 -2.79 -3.93
CA ALA A 99 -6.47 -3.06 -3.48
C ALA A 99 -5.97 -1.98 -2.51
N SER A 100 -6.30 -0.70 -2.76
CA SER A 100 -5.90 0.42 -1.92
C SER A 100 -6.66 0.44 -0.59
N GLU A 101 -7.97 0.18 -0.60
CA GLU A 101 -8.79 0.01 0.60
C GLU A 101 -8.22 -1.11 1.48
N LEU A 102 -7.90 -2.26 0.89
CA LEU A 102 -7.32 -3.39 1.61
C LEU A 102 -5.93 -3.08 2.18
N ALA A 103 -5.07 -2.40 1.41
CA ALA A 103 -3.78 -1.96 1.91
C ALA A 103 -3.94 -0.98 3.11
N MET A 104 -4.93 -0.09 3.09
CA MET A 104 -5.23 0.78 4.24
C MET A 104 -5.76 0.02 5.45
N VAL A 105 -6.54 -1.05 5.26
CA VAL A 105 -6.94 -1.94 6.36
C VAL A 105 -5.71 -2.51 7.07
N TYR A 106 -4.71 -2.98 6.31
CA TYR A 106 -3.44 -3.43 6.89
C TYR A 106 -2.61 -2.28 7.48
N ALA A 107 -2.55 -1.12 6.82
CA ALA A 107 -1.80 0.05 7.30
C ALA A 107 -2.20 0.50 8.71
N PHE A 108 -3.48 0.33 9.05
CA PHE A 108 -4.05 0.81 10.31
C PHE A 108 -4.39 -0.29 11.30
N HIS A 109 -4.04 -1.55 10.98
CA HIS A 109 -4.48 -2.71 11.75
C HIS A 109 -6.00 -2.70 11.97
N PHE A 110 -6.75 -2.29 10.93
CA PHE A 110 -8.16 -1.94 11.05
C PHE A 110 -9.05 -3.14 11.42
N ALA A 111 -8.54 -4.36 11.18
CA ALA A 111 -9.19 -5.62 11.56
C ALA A 111 -9.13 -5.87 13.08
N GLU A 112 -8.10 -5.36 13.77
CA GLU A 112 -7.90 -5.50 15.22
C GLU A 112 -8.66 -4.42 16.01
N GLY A 113 -9.05 -3.33 15.34
CA GLY A 113 -9.77 -2.23 15.94
C GLY A 113 -9.55 -0.93 15.18
N GLN A 114 -9.99 0.18 15.76
CA GLN A 114 -9.81 1.51 15.17
C GLN A 114 -8.67 2.30 15.80
N GLU A 115 -7.94 1.71 16.75
CA GLU A 115 -6.86 2.40 17.47
C GLU A 115 -5.75 2.87 16.53
N GLY A 116 -5.30 1.99 15.62
CA GLY A 116 -4.26 2.34 14.66
C GLY A 116 -4.67 3.41 13.65
N PHE A 117 -5.93 3.37 13.21
CA PHE A 117 -6.53 4.42 12.39
C PHE A 117 -6.60 5.75 13.15
N ASN A 118 -7.11 5.74 14.39
CA ASN A 118 -7.26 6.93 15.22
C ASN A 118 -5.90 7.56 15.56
N LYS A 119 -4.89 6.74 15.86
CA LYS A 119 -3.51 7.19 16.09
C LYS A 119 -2.96 7.92 14.87
N TYR A 120 -3.13 7.36 13.67
CA TYR A 120 -2.71 8.02 12.44
C TYR A 120 -3.54 9.30 12.17
N LEU A 121 -4.86 9.25 12.35
CA LEU A 121 -5.78 10.36 12.16
C LEU A 121 -5.45 11.57 13.06
N GLN A 122 -4.95 11.32 14.27
CA GLN A 122 -4.48 12.37 15.19
C GLN A 122 -3.15 13.00 14.75
N SER A 123 -2.36 12.29 13.93
CA SER A 123 -1.08 12.80 13.41
C SER A 123 -1.19 13.68 12.17
N VAL A 124 -2.41 13.85 11.64
CA VAL A 124 -2.72 14.62 10.43
C VAL A 124 -3.83 15.63 10.68
N GLU A 125 -3.87 16.69 9.86
CA GLU A 125 -4.79 17.81 10.03
C GLU A 125 -5.49 18.19 8.70
N GLY A 126 -6.50 19.07 8.81
CA GLY A 126 -7.17 19.68 7.66
C GLY A 126 -7.75 18.67 6.66
N ALA A 127 -7.45 18.88 5.37
CA ALA A 127 -7.99 18.09 4.28
C ALA A 127 -7.67 16.59 4.38
N ALA A 128 -6.47 16.22 4.87
CA ALA A 128 -6.09 14.82 5.02
C ALA A 128 -7.01 14.09 6.01
N LYS A 129 -7.35 14.74 7.13
CA LYS A 129 -8.25 14.21 8.14
C LYS A 129 -9.68 14.01 7.61
N MET A 130 -10.18 14.95 6.80
CA MET A 130 -11.49 14.82 6.15
C MET A 130 -11.55 13.62 5.21
N VAL A 131 -10.54 13.48 4.33
CA VAL A 131 -10.46 12.35 3.38
C VAL A 131 -10.41 11.00 4.10
N LEU A 132 -9.66 10.89 5.19
CA LEU A 132 -9.58 9.63 5.96
C LEU A 132 -10.92 9.27 6.61
N ASN A 133 -11.64 10.25 7.16
CA ASN A 133 -12.97 10.03 7.72
C ASN A 133 -13.99 9.61 6.64
N GLU A 134 -13.92 10.18 5.44
CA GLU A 134 -14.74 9.75 4.29
C GLU A 134 -14.47 8.28 3.90
N LEU A 135 -13.22 7.83 4.00
CA LEU A 135 -12.80 6.47 3.63
C LEU A 135 -13.11 5.43 4.72
N GLN A 136 -13.27 5.83 5.97
CA GLN A 136 -13.45 4.93 7.12
C GLN A 136 -14.62 3.93 6.94
N PRO A 137 -15.81 4.30 6.41
CA PRO A 137 -16.89 3.34 6.16
C PRO A 137 -16.51 2.26 5.15
N ALA A 138 -15.72 2.59 4.12
CA ALA A 138 -15.25 1.64 3.13
C ALA A 138 -14.29 0.62 3.77
N LEU A 139 -13.34 1.07 4.60
CA LEU A 139 -12.42 0.19 5.33
C LEU A 139 -13.17 -0.75 6.29
N ARG A 140 -14.18 -0.23 6.99
CA ARG A 140 -15.03 -1.05 7.87
C ARG A 140 -15.79 -2.13 7.10
N ARG A 141 -16.23 -1.82 5.89
CA ARG A 141 -16.91 -2.78 5.00
C ARG A 141 -15.97 -3.89 4.54
N VAL A 142 -14.72 -3.58 4.20
CA VAL A 142 -13.71 -4.58 3.83
C VAL A 142 -13.52 -5.60 4.96
N VAL A 143 -13.32 -5.13 6.19
CA VAL A 143 -13.17 -6.00 7.38
C VAL A 143 -14.45 -6.81 7.64
N LYS A 144 -15.62 -6.16 7.61
CA LYS A 144 -16.92 -6.82 7.87
C LYS A 144 -17.20 -7.93 6.86
N ASN A 145 -16.83 -7.74 5.60
CA ASN A 145 -17.05 -8.71 4.54
C ASN A 145 -15.99 -9.83 4.53
N ALA A 146 -15.01 -9.79 5.44
CA ALA A 146 -13.84 -10.67 5.45
C ALA A 146 -13.08 -10.70 4.10
N ASP A 147 -13.18 -9.62 3.31
CA ASP A 147 -12.51 -9.47 2.01
C ASP A 147 -11.06 -9.02 2.21
N MET A 148 -10.30 -9.81 2.97
CA MET A 148 -8.94 -9.49 3.38
C MET A 148 -7.88 -10.32 2.64
N ALA A 149 -8.29 -11.09 1.63
CA ALA A 149 -7.38 -11.91 0.85
C ALA A 149 -6.52 -11.03 -0.06
N LEU A 150 -5.21 -11.00 0.18
CA LEU A 150 -4.26 -10.38 -0.75
C LEU A 150 -3.98 -11.36 -1.89
N GLU A 151 -3.98 -10.84 -3.11
CA GLU A 151 -3.46 -11.57 -4.26
C GLU A 151 -1.98 -11.98 -4.05
N PRO A 152 -1.50 -13.08 -4.65
CA PRO A 152 -0.10 -13.46 -4.54
C PRO A 152 0.85 -12.36 -5.02
N ILE A 153 1.94 -12.11 -4.29
CA ILE A 153 3.00 -11.17 -4.72
C ILE A 153 3.60 -11.66 -6.06
N ASN A 154 3.83 -12.96 -6.18
CA ASN A 154 4.48 -13.56 -7.34
C ASN A 154 3.45 -14.03 -8.37
N THR A 155 3.77 -13.87 -9.64
CA THR A 155 2.99 -14.41 -10.78
C THR A 155 3.60 -15.68 -11.36
N ILE A 156 4.71 -16.16 -10.78
CA ILE A 156 5.31 -17.43 -11.17
C ILE A 156 4.44 -18.54 -10.61
N LEU A 157 3.83 -19.34 -11.49
CA LEU A 157 3.14 -20.56 -11.09
C LEU A 157 4.15 -21.44 -10.36
N SER A 158 3.86 -21.83 -9.12
CA SER A 158 4.61 -22.87 -8.43
C SER A 158 4.54 -24.12 -9.30
N VAL A 159 5.63 -24.45 -9.99
CA VAL A 159 5.74 -25.74 -10.67
C VAL A 159 6.04 -26.73 -9.55
N ASN A 160 5.00 -27.43 -9.09
CA ASN A 160 5.13 -28.55 -8.16
C ASN A 160 5.75 -29.76 -8.86
#